data_AF-A0A957WDZ3-F1
#
_entry.id   AF-A0A957WDZ3-F1
#
_cell.length_a   1.000
_cell.length_b   1.000
_cell.length_c   1.000
_cell.angle_alpha   90.00
_cell.angle_beta   90.00
_cell.angle_gamma   90.00
#
_symmetry.space_group_name_H-M   'P 1'
#
loop_
_entity.id
_entity.type
_entity.pdbx_description
1 polymer ?
#
loop_
_entity_poly.entity_id
_entity_poly.type
_entity_poly.pdbx_seq_one_letter_code
_entity_poly.pdbx_strand_id
1 'polypeptide(L)'
;MKQATKISDQPASSSPHSSAVGGQPSAIGHRRSFVGHRFERYGLIVILTAFTILGLLYDFTVPVFEKPDELKHFAVIQYIQTHHQLPVVREGVYKPWDQEGTQPPL
;
A
#
# COMPACT_ATOMS: atom_id res chain seq x y z
N MET A 1 -11.97 -48.60 59.46
CA MET A 1 -12.70 -47.74 60.42
C MET A 1 -11.70 -47.07 61.35
N LYS A 2 -11.43 -45.77 61.18
CA LYS A 2 -10.78 -44.92 62.19
C LYS A 2 -11.48 -43.56 62.16
N GLN A 3 -12.17 -43.21 63.23
CA GLN A 3 -12.64 -41.87 63.52
C GLN A 3 -11.61 -41.19 64.42
N ALA A 4 -11.37 -39.89 64.22
CA ALA A 4 -11.47 -38.85 65.26
C ALA A 4 -10.84 -37.53 64.78
N THR A 5 -11.72 -36.55 64.61
CA THR A 5 -11.59 -35.09 64.64
C THR A 5 -10.44 -34.51 65.46
N LYS A 6 -9.73 -33.51 64.90
CA LYS A 6 -9.37 -32.28 65.63
C LYS A 6 -9.33 -31.08 64.67
N ILE A 7 -10.26 -30.17 64.91
CA ILE A 7 -10.45 -28.86 64.28
C ILE A 7 -9.68 -27.82 65.10
N SER A 8 -9.35 -26.71 64.43
CA SER A 8 -9.22 -25.35 64.96
C SER A 8 -7.79 -24.87 65.24
N ASP A 9 -7.40 -23.64 64.94
CA ASP A 9 -7.76 -22.63 63.94
C ASP A 9 -6.63 -21.60 64.14
N GLN A 10 -6.05 -21.09 63.05
CA GLN A 10 -5.09 -19.99 63.13
C GLN A 10 -5.80 -18.69 63.54
N PRO A 11 -5.31 -17.95 64.55
CA PRO A 11 -5.91 -16.67 64.92
C PRO A 11 -5.59 -15.57 63.90
N ALA A 12 -6.61 -14.73 63.75
CA ALA A 12 -6.78 -13.61 62.87
C ALA A 12 -5.79 -12.44 63.04
N SER A 13 -5.85 -11.56 62.02
CA SER A 13 -5.59 -10.11 62.04
C SER A 13 -4.11 -9.70 62.06
N SER A 14 -3.63 -8.84 61.17
CA SER A 14 -4.22 -7.58 60.76
C SER A 14 -3.54 -7.06 59.49
N SER A 15 -4.36 -6.59 58.55
CA SER A 15 -3.94 -5.77 57.43
C SER A 15 -3.55 -4.38 57.91
N PRO A 16 -2.51 -3.76 57.34
CA PRO A 16 -2.50 -2.33 57.11
C PRO A 16 -2.75 -2.10 55.61
N HIS A 17 -3.90 -1.50 55.29
CA HIS A 17 -4.14 -0.87 53.99
C HIS A 17 -3.09 0.24 53.80
N SER A 18 -2.06 -0.02 53.00
CA SER A 18 -1.10 1.00 52.60
C SER A 18 -1.61 1.68 51.33
N SER A 19 -2.40 2.74 51.54
CA SER A 19 -2.78 3.72 50.53
C SER A 19 -1.55 4.51 50.11
N ALA A 20 -0.75 3.95 49.19
CA ALA A 20 0.28 4.70 48.50
C ALA A 20 -0.31 5.30 47.22
N VAL A 21 -0.91 6.47 47.37
CA VAL A 21 -1.08 7.45 46.29
C VAL A 21 0.33 7.80 45.80
N GLY A 22 0.72 7.20 44.68
CA GLY A 22 1.90 7.58 43.91
C GLY A 22 1.43 7.98 42.53
N GLY A 23 1.22 9.28 42.32
CA GLY A 23 0.89 9.82 41.01
C GLY A 23 1.96 9.41 40.01
N GLN A 24 1.56 8.62 39.02
CA GLN A 24 2.32 8.45 37.79
C GLN A 24 1.98 9.68 36.93
N PRO A 25 2.84 10.70 36.81
CA PRO A 25 2.67 11.66 35.74
C PRO A 25 2.87 10.88 34.44
N SER A 26 1.82 10.80 33.63
CA SER A 26 1.90 10.37 32.25
C SER A 26 3.04 11.13 31.60
N ALA A 27 4.17 10.45 31.39
CA ALA A 27 5.27 10.99 30.61
C ALA A 27 4.80 11.03 29.16
N ILE A 28 4.11 12.13 28.82
CA ILE A 28 3.98 12.64 27.46
C ILE A 28 5.40 13.04 27.05
N GLY A 29 6.17 12.02 26.68
CA GLY A 29 7.48 12.15 26.08
C GLY A 29 7.28 12.81 24.72
N HIS A 30 7.56 14.10 24.70
CA HIS A 30 7.44 14.98 23.56
C HIS A 30 8.10 14.35 22.33
N ARG A 31 7.30 14.04 21.30
CA ARG A 31 7.80 13.85 19.94
C ARG A 31 8.39 15.17 19.46
N ARG A 32 9.66 15.41 19.76
CA ARG A 32 10.44 16.47 19.12
C ARG A 32 10.97 15.93 17.81
N SER A 33 10.15 15.91 16.77
CA SER A 33 10.64 15.94 15.39
C SER A 33 11.16 17.36 15.12
N PHE A 34 12.32 17.69 15.68
CA PHE A 34 13.08 18.89 15.37
C PHE A 34 14.03 18.59 14.20
N VAL A 35 13.51 17.99 13.13
CA VAL A 35 14.16 18.11 11.82
C VAL A 35 13.67 19.44 11.29
N GLY A 36 14.59 20.39 11.10
CA GLY A 36 14.20 21.76 10.77
C GLY A 36 13.27 21.77 9.57
N HIS A 37 12.05 22.31 9.73
CA HIS A 37 11.02 22.36 8.69
C HIS A 37 11.51 22.92 7.34
N ARG A 38 12.60 23.69 7.34
CA ARG A 38 13.30 24.16 6.14
C ARG A 38 13.98 23.01 5.38
N PHE A 39 14.75 22.17 6.08
CA PHE A 39 15.47 21.04 5.50
C PHE A 39 14.54 19.96 4.95
N GLU A 40 13.42 19.69 5.63
CA GLU A 40 12.39 18.77 5.13
C GLU A 40 11.77 19.28 3.82
N ARG A 41 11.45 20.58 3.77
CA ARG A 41 10.90 21.22 2.55
C ARG A 41 11.90 21.17 1.39
N TYR A 42 13.17 21.48 1.64
CA TYR A 42 14.20 21.40 0.60
C TYR A 42 14.41 19.96 0.11
N GLY A 43 14.45 18.98 1.01
CA GLY A 43 14.56 17.56 0.62
C GLY A 43 13.38 17.13 -0.25
N LEU A 44 12.15 17.50 0.13
CA LEU A 44 10.95 17.19 -0.65
C LEU A 44 10.98 17.88 -2.02
N ILE A 45 11.35 19.17 -2.09
CA ILE A 45 11.48 19.90 -3.36
C ILE A 45 12.50 19.21 -4.27
N VAL A 46 13.66 18.79 -3.74
CA VAL A 46 14.69 18.09 -4.51
C VAL A 46 14.15 16.78 -5.08
N ILE A 47 13.48 15.96 -4.25
CA ILE A 47 12.92 14.68 -4.69
C ILE A 47 11.86 14.89 -5.75
N LEU A 48 10.93 15.83 -5.56
CA LEU A 48 9.88 16.12 -6.55
C LEU A 48 10.48 16.65 -7.85
N THR A 49 11.46 17.55 -7.76
CA THR A 49 12.14 18.10 -8.94
C THR A 49 12.86 17.01 -9.71
N ALA A 50 13.62 16.14 -9.02
CA ALA A 50 14.31 15.02 -9.63
C ALA A 50 13.31 14.04 -10.27
N PHE A 51 12.23 13.67 -9.56
CA PHE A 51 11.17 12.81 -10.07
C PHE A 51 10.54 13.38 -11.34
N THR A 52 10.19 14.67 -11.35
CA THR A 52 9.60 15.33 -12.53
C THR A 52 10.57 15.37 -13.70
N ILE A 53 11.85 15.71 -13.47
CA ILE A 53 12.86 15.71 -14.53
C ILE A 53 13.03 14.31 -15.11
N LEU A 54 13.14 13.29 -14.27
CA LEU A 54 13.25 11.89 -14.71
C LEU A 54 12.00 11.43 -15.46
N GLY A 55 10.81 11.79 -14.97
CA GLY A 55 9.54 11.46 -15.62
C GLY A 55 9.41 12.10 -17.00
N LEU A 56 9.77 13.38 -17.13
CA LEU A 56 9.79 14.07 -18.43
C LEU A 56 10.83 13.46 -19.35
N LEU A 57 12.03 13.16 -18.86
CA LEU A 57 13.06 12.52 -19.68
C LEU A 57 12.59 11.15 -20.17
N TYR A 58 11.98 10.35 -19.29
CA TYR A 58 11.37 9.08 -19.67
C TYR A 58 10.33 9.27 -20.78
N ASP A 59 9.38 10.21 -20.61
CA ASP A 59 8.34 10.53 -21.59
C ASP A 59 8.91 10.96 -22.95
N PHE A 60 10.00 11.74 -22.96
CA PHE A 60 10.69 12.13 -24.20
C PHE A 60 11.49 11.00 -24.84
N THR A 61 12.03 10.08 -24.05
CA THR A 61 12.89 8.99 -24.55
C THR A 61 12.13 7.75 -24.96
N VAL A 62 10.91 7.55 -24.46
CA VAL A 62 10.06 6.40 -24.78
C VAL A 62 8.99 6.86 -25.77
N PRO A 63 9.17 6.60 -27.08
CA PRO A 63 8.21 7.02 -28.08
C PRO A 63 6.87 6.27 -27.90
N VAL A 64 5.79 6.91 -28.34
CA VAL A 64 4.49 6.25 -28.50
C VAL A 64 4.68 5.04 -29.43
N PHE A 65 4.13 3.88 -29.07
CA PHE A 65 4.30 2.59 -29.75
C PHE A 65 5.63 1.85 -29.51
N GLU A 66 6.42 2.24 -28.50
CA GLU A 66 7.62 1.47 -28.11
C GLU A 66 7.24 0.04 -27.68
N LYS A 67 6.11 -0.12 -26.99
CA LYS A 67 5.64 -1.45 -26.61
C LYS A 67 4.88 -2.12 -27.76
N PRO A 68 5.23 -3.37 -28.13
CA PRO A 68 4.69 -4.04 -29.32
C PRO A 68 3.18 -4.34 -29.24
N ASP A 69 2.59 -4.33 -28.05
CA ASP A 69 1.16 -4.51 -27.81
C ASP A 69 0.34 -3.23 -28.05
N GLU A 70 0.94 -2.04 -27.96
CA GLU A 70 0.23 -0.76 -28.17
C GLU A 70 -0.34 -0.65 -29.60
N LEU A 71 0.43 -1.08 -30.60
CA LEU A 71 -0.02 -1.06 -32.00
C LEU A 71 -1.18 -2.04 -32.23
N LYS A 72 -1.16 -3.18 -31.55
CA LYS A 72 -2.21 -4.20 -31.64
C LYS A 72 -3.52 -3.69 -31.02
N HIS A 73 -3.44 -3.04 -29.86
CA HIS A 73 -4.58 -2.37 -29.24
C HIS A 73 -5.14 -1.23 -30.11
N PHE A 74 -4.26 -0.41 -30.69
CA PHE A 74 -4.68 0.63 -31.64
C PHE A 74 -5.45 0.03 -32.81
N ALA A 75 -4.98 -1.08 -33.38
CA ALA A 75 -5.66 -1.77 -34.47
C ALA A 75 -7.05 -2.30 -34.07
N VAL A 76 -7.22 -2.78 -32.83
CA VAL A 76 -8.53 -3.17 -32.28
C VAL A 76 -9.48 -1.97 -32.23
N ILE A 77 -9.03 -0.83 -31.68
CA ILE A 77 -9.84 0.39 -31.58
C ILE A 77 -10.24 0.89 -32.96
N GLN A 78 -9.28 0.94 -33.89
CA GLN A 78 -9.53 1.34 -35.26
C GLN A 78 -10.56 0.42 -35.94
N TYR A 79 -10.47 -0.90 -35.70
CA TYR A 79 -11.41 -1.87 -36.25
C TYR A 79 -12.82 -1.65 -35.70
N ILE A 80 -12.96 -1.44 -34.38
CA ILE A 80 -14.26 -1.14 -33.75
C ILE A 80 -14.83 0.17 -34.29
N GLN A 81 -13.99 1.22 -34.40
CA GLN A 81 -14.40 2.53 -34.92
C GLN A 81 -14.84 2.47 -36.40
N THR A 82 -14.25 1.57 -37.18
CA THR A 82 -14.54 1.44 -38.62
C THR A 82 -15.72 0.49 -38.88
N HIS A 83 -15.82 -0.61 -38.14
CA HIS A 83 -16.75 -1.71 -38.42
C HIS A 83 -17.87 -1.84 -37.39
N HIS A 84 -17.83 -1.09 -36.28
CA HIS A 84 -18.83 -1.12 -35.20
C HIS A 84 -19.07 -2.53 -34.63
N GLN A 85 -18.04 -3.37 -34.66
CA GLN A 85 -18.09 -4.76 -34.20
C GLN A 85 -16.76 -5.14 -33.55
N LEU A 86 -16.80 -6.13 -32.67
CA LEU A 86 -15.59 -6.66 -32.05
C LEU A 86 -14.74 -7.44 -33.07
N PRO A 87 -13.40 -7.33 -33.02
CA PRO A 87 -12.53 -8.16 -33.83
C PRO A 87 -12.69 -9.63 -33.47
N VAL A 88 -12.66 -10.51 -34.47
CA VAL A 88 -12.67 -11.96 -34.26
C VAL A 88 -11.30 -12.51 -34.63
N VAL A 89 -10.65 -13.16 -33.66
CA VAL A 89 -9.37 -13.84 -33.87
C VAL A 89 -9.64 -15.27 -34.35
N ARG A 90 -8.91 -15.70 -35.40
CA ARG A 90 -8.97 -17.06 -35.94
C ARG A 90 -7.55 -17.59 -36.10
N GLU A 91 -7.33 -18.84 -35.72
CA GLU A 91 -6.04 -19.50 -35.89
C GLU A 91 -5.61 -19.51 -37.36
N GLY A 92 -4.31 -19.27 -37.60
CA GLY A 92 -3.73 -19.25 -38.95
C GLY A 92 -4.08 -18.04 -39.82
N VAL A 93 -4.90 -17.10 -39.33
CA VAL A 93 -5.25 -15.87 -40.06
C VAL A 93 -4.53 -14.67 -39.43
N TYR A 94 -3.57 -14.11 -40.17
CA TYR A 94 -2.89 -12.88 -39.75
C TYR A 94 -3.86 -11.69 -39.74
N LYS A 95 -3.87 -10.95 -38.64
CA LYS A 95 -4.58 -9.68 -38.46
C LYS A 95 -3.69 -8.71 -37.68
N PRO A 96 -3.83 -7.39 -37.89
CA PRO A 96 -2.94 -6.41 -37.24
C PRO A 96 -2.96 -6.42 -35.70
N TRP A 97 -4.02 -6.95 -35.09
CA TRP A 97 -4.16 -7.11 -33.64
C TRP A 97 -3.72 -8.49 -33.10
N ASP A 98 -3.31 -9.42 -33.96
CA ASP A 98 -2.95 -10.82 -33.62
C ASP A 98 -3.93 -11.44 -32.58
N GLN A 99 -3.39 -11.98 -31.49
CA GLN A 99 -4.12 -12.58 -30.38
C GLN A 99 -4.75 -11.53 -29.45
N GLU A 100 -4.28 -10.27 -29.48
CA GLU A 100 -4.82 -9.18 -28.64
C GLU A 100 -6.26 -8.84 -29.01
N GLY A 101 -6.72 -9.18 -30.22
CA GLY A 101 -8.12 -9.02 -30.59
C GLY A 101 -9.10 -9.86 -29.76
N THR A 102 -8.60 -10.83 -28.97
CA THR A 102 -9.43 -11.56 -28.00
C THR A 102 -9.60 -10.81 -26.69
N GLN A 103 -8.74 -9.83 -26.40
CA GLN A 103 -8.84 -9.01 -25.21
C GLN A 103 -9.80 -7.85 -25.50
N PRO A 104 -10.93 -7.74 -24.77
CA PRO A 104 -11.74 -6.54 -24.87
C PRO A 104 -10.90 -5.34 -24.40
N PRO A 105 -11.04 -4.16 -25.03
CA PRO A 105 -10.39 -2.95 -24.54
C PRO A 105 -10.82 -2.71 -23.08
N LEU A 106 -9.85 -2.52 -22.19
CA LEU A 106 -10.04 -2.20 -20.76
C LEU A 106 -10.66 -0.82 -20.57
#